data_AF-A0AAE5AH05-F1
#
_entry.id   AF-A0AAE5AH05-F1
#
_cell.length_a   1.000
_cell.length_b   1.000
_cell.length_c   1.000
_cell.angle_alpha   90.00
_cell.angle_beta   90.00
_cell.angle_gamma   90.00
#
_symmetry.space_group_name_H-M   'P 1'
#
loop_
_entity.id
_entity.type
_entity.pdbx_description
1 polymer ?
#
loop_
_entity_poly.entity_id
_entity_poly.type
_entity_poly.pdbx_seq_one_letter_code
_entity_poly.pdbx_strand_id
1 'polypeptide(L)'
;MRGWGRGESSRKARRQRGSRRWGSMLLTGGVVVAVSAGVTVSTPEAVYSAAVRLVGTTIGVGPSFDGFGLSVPMFFYGSTVPEGDSFHTVPYPAQINLEIPVISDLPGLSDIPYWPHSLKRSEQIGAGYLQQDIANTPADDKITIIGMSQGTEVAEIVRAEIAKDPKYVANADNYEFVFIGDPYQPNGGILARFTSWSDVPVLGDLFPLGRPGPSDSPFKTTYYQNQYDGFADFPAYFNALAIANALAGIVFQHVFPGYVLERPDAPNAVTTQVGNTTYVTLPQYLPLLAPLRIPASLIGAERFVDAMDPVLRVFVEMGYDRTADP
;
A
#
# COMPACT_ATOMS: atom_id res chain seq x y z
N MET A 1 -45.99 11.77 -44.38
CA MET A 1 -47.13 12.36 -45.11
C MET A 1 -47.68 13.53 -44.30
N ARG A 2 -47.90 14.69 -44.95
CA ARG A 2 -48.23 16.04 -44.43
C ARG A 2 -47.06 16.72 -43.66
N GLY A 3 -46.47 17.85 -44.06
CA GLY A 3 -46.67 18.75 -45.19
C GLY A 3 -46.71 20.22 -44.73
N TRP A 4 -45.63 20.96 -45.00
CA TRP A 4 -45.48 22.41 -45.36
C TRP A 4 -46.17 23.50 -44.49
N GLY A 5 -45.69 24.74 -44.38
CA GLY A 5 -44.71 25.53 -45.12
C GLY A 5 -44.31 26.78 -44.30
N ARG A 6 -43.06 27.28 -44.39
CA ARG A 6 -42.52 28.32 -45.32
C ARG A 6 -42.95 29.77 -45.04
N GLY A 7 -41.93 30.64 -45.01
CA GLY A 7 -41.96 32.06 -45.37
C GLY A 7 -41.51 32.99 -44.23
N GLU A 8 -40.26 33.48 -44.18
CA GLU A 8 -39.72 34.69 -44.86
C GLU A 8 -40.46 35.99 -44.49
N SER A 9 -39.89 37.18 -44.30
CA SER A 9 -38.53 37.75 -44.32
C SER A 9 -38.64 39.24 -43.90
N SER A 10 -37.51 39.98 -43.95
CA SER A 10 -37.38 41.45 -44.05
C SER A 10 -37.35 42.24 -42.73
N ARG A 11 -36.21 42.70 -42.19
CA ARG A 11 -35.23 43.76 -42.60
C ARG A 11 -35.73 45.22 -42.58
N LYS A 12 -34.99 46.00 -41.76
CA LYS A 12 -34.57 47.42 -41.87
C LYS A 12 -35.56 48.53 -41.51
N ALA A 13 -35.19 49.35 -40.51
CA ALA A 13 -34.53 50.68 -40.66
C ALA A 13 -34.76 51.50 -39.37
N ARG A 14 -33.72 51.96 -38.68
CA ARG A 14 -33.17 53.35 -38.72
C ARG A 14 -34.24 54.40 -38.32
N ARG A 15 -34.04 55.34 -37.39
CA ARG A 15 -32.87 56.19 -37.15
C ARG A 15 -33.23 57.20 -36.04
N GLN A 16 -32.24 57.53 -35.18
CA GLN A 16 -31.97 58.83 -34.53
C GLN A 16 -33.07 59.53 -33.70
N ARG A 17 -32.80 60.38 -32.69
CA ARG A 17 -31.65 60.84 -31.88
C ARG A 17 -32.26 62.05 -31.13
N GLY A 18 -32.03 62.24 -29.83
CA GLY A 18 -32.62 63.41 -29.17
C GLY A 18 -32.37 63.48 -27.68
N SER A 19 -31.19 63.96 -27.32
CA SER A 19 -30.84 64.35 -25.96
C SER A 19 -31.57 65.63 -25.54
N ARG A 20 -32.15 65.69 -24.33
CA ARG A 20 -31.85 66.67 -23.26
C ARG A 20 -32.99 66.80 -22.22
N ARG A 21 -32.58 66.54 -20.97
CA ARG A 21 -32.76 67.32 -19.74
C ARG A 21 -34.15 67.76 -19.26
N TRP A 22 -34.47 67.22 -18.07
CA TRP A 22 -34.81 67.87 -16.80
C TRP A 22 -36.13 68.63 -16.70
N GLY A 23 -36.90 68.31 -15.65
CA GLY A 23 -37.98 69.16 -15.15
C GLY A 23 -39.01 68.39 -14.36
N SER A 24 -38.75 68.22 -13.07
CA SER A 24 -39.68 67.71 -12.05
C SER A 24 -40.97 68.52 -12.00
N MET A 25 -42.13 67.86 -11.84
CA MET A 25 -43.20 68.39 -11.01
C MET A 25 -44.11 67.26 -10.52
N LEU A 26 -44.18 67.15 -9.20
CA LEU A 26 -45.01 66.24 -8.42
C LEU A 26 -46.49 66.65 -8.52
N LEU A 27 -47.39 65.65 -8.48
CA LEU A 27 -48.54 65.61 -7.55
C LEU A 27 -49.36 64.31 -7.77
N THR A 28 -49.17 63.39 -6.83
CA THR A 28 -50.20 62.60 -6.11
C THR A 28 -51.44 62.07 -6.84
N GLY A 29 -51.53 60.75 -6.92
CA GLY A 29 -52.77 59.98 -7.09
C GLY A 29 -52.50 58.51 -6.76
N GLY A 30 -53.01 58.04 -5.62
CA GLY A 30 -52.66 56.74 -5.05
C GLY A 30 -53.14 55.54 -5.86
N VAL A 31 -52.29 54.51 -5.90
CA VAL A 31 -52.66 53.12 -6.23
C VAL A 31 -52.06 52.25 -5.14
N VAL A 32 -52.90 51.37 -4.60
CA VAL A 32 -52.58 50.40 -3.55
C VAL A 32 -51.43 49.50 -4.01
N VAL A 33 -50.27 49.62 -3.37
CA VAL A 33 -49.17 48.66 -3.49
C VAL A 33 -49.21 47.76 -2.25
N ALA A 34 -49.45 46.48 -2.46
CA ALA A 34 -49.23 45.46 -1.45
C ALA A 34 -47.75 45.51 -1.05
N VAL A 35 -47.45 45.95 0.16
CA VAL A 35 -46.11 45.86 0.73
C VAL A 35 -45.94 44.43 1.23
N SER A 36 -45.49 43.53 0.35
CA SER A 36 -44.76 42.36 0.83
C SER A 36 -43.46 42.90 1.43
N ALA A 37 -43.39 42.98 2.76
CA ALA A 37 -42.13 43.11 3.45
C ALA A 37 -41.32 41.85 3.11
N GLY A 38 -40.51 41.91 2.06
CA GLY A 38 -39.53 40.90 1.75
C GLY A 38 -38.51 40.90 2.87
N VAL A 39 -38.70 40.02 3.86
CA VAL A 39 -37.64 39.69 4.80
C VAL A 39 -36.62 38.89 4.00
N THR A 40 -35.59 39.55 3.48
CA THR A 40 -34.40 38.85 3.04
C THR A 40 -33.68 38.40 4.29
N VAL A 41 -33.92 37.14 4.70
CA VAL A 41 -33.07 36.47 5.66
C VAL A 41 -31.78 36.13 4.93
N SER A 42 -30.76 36.97 5.05
CA SER A 42 -29.40 36.56 4.76
C SER A 42 -28.95 35.66 5.91
N THR A 43 -29.21 34.35 5.82
CA THR A 43 -28.50 33.39 6.65
C THR A 43 -27.04 33.46 6.24
N PRO A 44 -26.09 33.77 7.14
CA PRO A 44 -24.70 33.52 6.85
C PRO A 44 -24.58 32.02 6.64
N GLU A 45 -24.32 31.58 5.41
CA GLU A 45 -23.76 30.24 5.23
C GLU A 45 -22.38 30.31 5.87
N ALA A 46 -22.27 29.78 7.08
CA ALA A 46 -20.97 29.50 7.66
C ALA A 46 -20.32 28.46 6.76
N VAL A 47 -19.48 28.92 5.84
CA VAL A 47 -18.55 28.04 5.11
C VAL A 47 -17.51 27.61 6.15
N TYR A 48 -17.80 26.51 6.83
CA TYR A 48 -16.80 25.82 7.63
C TYR A 48 -15.81 25.18 6.65
N SER A 49 -14.80 25.94 6.24
CA SER A 49 -13.58 25.34 5.71
C SER A 49 -12.79 24.84 6.91
N ALA A 50 -13.07 23.61 7.33
CA ALA A 50 -12.12 22.90 8.17
C ALA A 50 -10.91 22.60 7.27
N ALA A 51 -9.85 23.38 7.41
CA ALA A 51 -8.57 23.00 6.82
C ALA A 51 -8.14 21.69 7.50
N VAL A 52 -8.30 20.57 6.80
CA VAL A 52 -7.69 19.30 7.22
C VAL A 52 -6.19 19.53 7.09
N ARG A 53 -5.50 19.67 8.23
CA ARG A 53 -4.05 19.74 8.23
C ARG A 53 -3.54 18.32 8.08
N LEU A 54 -2.99 18.01 6.92
CA LEU A 54 -2.29 16.75 6.70
C LEU A 54 -1.10 16.68 7.66
N VAL A 55 -0.91 15.51 8.28
CA VAL A 55 0.18 15.25 9.22
C VAL A 55 1.43 14.76 8.47
N GLY A 56 1.23 13.99 7.41
CA GLY A 56 2.26 13.54 6.47
C GLY A 56 1.66 12.94 5.20
N THR A 57 2.53 12.34 4.38
CA THR A 57 2.18 11.61 3.16
C THR A 57 2.51 10.13 3.36
N THR A 58 1.53 9.26 3.12
CA THR A 58 1.73 7.82 3.07
C THR A 58 1.71 7.32 1.62
N ILE A 59 2.77 6.62 1.22
CA ILE A 59 2.93 5.99 -0.09
C ILE A 59 2.79 4.47 0.07
N GLY A 60 1.76 3.90 -0.54
CA GLY A 60 1.50 2.44 -0.50
C GLY A 60 2.05 1.71 -1.72
N VAL A 61 2.75 0.59 -1.49
CA VAL A 61 3.21 -0.33 -2.53
C VAL A 61 2.58 -1.71 -2.28
N GLY A 62 1.75 -2.14 -3.23
CA GLY A 62 0.95 -3.36 -3.11
C GLY A 62 1.76 -4.65 -3.18
N PRO A 63 1.17 -5.78 -2.76
CA PRO A 63 1.72 -7.11 -2.99
C PRO A 63 1.67 -7.51 -4.47
N SER A 64 2.31 -8.65 -4.80
CA SER A 64 2.09 -9.31 -6.09
C SER A 64 0.59 -9.47 -6.36
N PHE A 65 0.21 -9.29 -7.63
CA PHE A 65 -1.17 -9.30 -8.14
C PHE A 65 -2.05 -8.12 -7.69
N ASP A 66 -1.54 -7.19 -6.88
CA ASP A 66 -2.17 -5.90 -6.56
C ASP A 66 -1.31 -4.74 -7.08
N GLY A 67 -1.17 -4.67 -8.41
CA GLY A 67 -0.37 -3.64 -9.09
C GLY A 67 -0.88 -2.21 -8.91
N PHE A 68 -2.05 -2.00 -8.30
CA PHE A 68 -2.57 -0.69 -7.93
C PHE A 68 -2.42 -0.36 -6.44
N GLY A 69 -1.94 -1.30 -5.62
CA GLY A 69 -1.75 -1.12 -4.17
C GLY A 69 -3.04 -0.89 -3.38
N LEU A 70 -4.20 -1.30 -3.91
CA LEU A 70 -5.50 -0.99 -3.31
C LEU A 70 -5.75 -1.76 -2.00
N SER A 71 -5.01 -2.83 -1.75
CA SER A 71 -5.08 -3.60 -0.52
C SER A 71 -4.35 -2.95 0.66
N VAL A 72 -3.40 -2.04 0.42
CA VAL A 72 -2.53 -1.48 1.47
C VAL A 72 -3.32 -0.85 2.63
N PRO A 73 -4.36 -0.02 2.38
CA PRO A 73 -5.15 0.55 3.46
C PRO A 73 -6.00 -0.45 4.24
N MET A 74 -6.15 -1.69 3.75
CA MET A 74 -7.02 -2.70 4.36
C MET A 74 -6.31 -3.57 5.40
N PHE A 75 -4.97 -3.57 5.45
CA PHE A 75 -4.24 -4.32 6.47
C PHE A 75 -4.53 -3.80 7.88
N PHE A 76 -4.31 -4.66 8.88
CA PHE A 76 -4.49 -4.32 10.29
C PHE A 76 -5.87 -3.74 10.63
N TYR A 77 -6.97 -4.38 10.21
CA TYR A 77 -8.34 -3.87 10.36
C TYR A 77 -8.56 -2.46 9.77
N GLY A 78 -7.78 -2.11 8.75
CA GLY A 78 -7.87 -0.80 8.10
C GLY A 78 -7.07 0.30 8.78
N SER A 79 -6.14 -0.05 9.68
CA SER A 79 -5.36 0.92 10.46
C SER A 79 -3.93 1.15 9.95
N THR A 80 -3.57 0.60 8.78
CA THR A 80 -2.19 0.70 8.25
C THR A 80 -1.79 2.14 7.93
N VAL A 81 -2.72 2.94 7.41
CA VAL A 81 -2.46 4.35 7.07
C VAL A 81 -2.62 5.20 8.33
N PRO A 82 -1.58 5.96 8.75
CA PRO A 82 -1.67 6.85 9.89
C PRO A 82 -2.82 7.84 9.79
N GLU A 83 -3.49 8.11 10.91
CA GLU A 83 -4.59 9.06 10.94
C GLU A 83 -4.12 10.48 10.59
N GLY A 84 -4.77 11.09 9.60
CA GLY A 84 -4.44 12.45 9.14
C GLY A 84 -3.41 12.52 8.00
N ASP A 85 -2.87 11.38 7.56
CA ASP A 85 -2.01 11.34 6.37
C ASP A 85 -2.83 11.40 5.07
N SER A 86 -2.26 12.01 4.03
CA SER A 86 -2.71 11.75 2.66
C SER A 86 -2.18 10.40 2.20
N PHE A 87 -2.98 9.64 1.45
CA PHE A 87 -2.59 8.33 0.95
C PHE A 87 -2.70 8.26 -0.57
N HIS A 88 -1.65 7.75 -1.21
CA HIS A 88 -1.70 7.29 -2.59
C HIS A 88 -0.81 6.07 -2.78
N THR A 89 -0.96 5.39 -3.91
CA THR A 89 -0.24 4.16 -4.21
C THR A 89 0.77 4.37 -5.33
N VAL A 90 1.76 3.48 -5.42
CA VAL A 90 2.70 3.38 -6.55
C VAL A 90 2.23 2.26 -7.46
N PRO A 91 1.62 2.57 -8.62
CA PRO A 91 1.22 1.54 -9.56
C PRO A 91 2.46 0.94 -10.24
N TYR A 92 2.59 -0.37 -10.21
CA TYR A 92 3.73 -1.08 -10.81
C TYR A 92 3.29 -2.47 -11.30
N PRO A 93 4.14 -3.23 -12.02
CA PRO A 93 3.72 -4.51 -12.59
C PRO A 93 3.14 -5.51 -11.58
N ALA A 94 3.68 -5.58 -10.36
CA ALA A 94 3.27 -6.52 -9.30
C ALA A 94 3.19 -8.00 -9.76
N GLN A 95 4.20 -8.48 -10.48
CA GLN A 95 4.19 -9.82 -11.08
C GLN A 95 5.24 -10.73 -10.46
N ILE A 96 4.95 -12.03 -10.36
CA ILE A 96 5.86 -13.07 -9.85
C ILE A 96 6.18 -14.12 -10.92
N ASN A 97 6.11 -13.76 -12.20
CA ASN A 97 6.42 -14.74 -13.26
C ASN A 97 7.87 -15.19 -13.14
N LEU A 98 8.12 -16.47 -13.42
CA LEU A 98 9.48 -16.96 -13.64
C LEU A 98 9.97 -16.38 -14.97
N GLU A 99 11.23 -15.94 -15.00
CA GLU A 99 11.89 -15.46 -16.22
C GLU A 99 11.76 -16.55 -17.30
N ILE A 100 10.93 -16.30 -18.32
CA ILE A 100 10.98 -17.10 -19.54
C ILE A 100 12.08 -16.44 -20.38
N PRO A 101 13.27 -17.05 -20.52
CA PRO A 101 14.57 -16.37 -20.69
C PRO A 101 14.80 -15.66 -22.05
N VAL A 102 13.74 -15.36 -22.78
CA VAL A 102 13.77 -14.64 -24.07
C VAL A 102 12.66 -13.59 -24.17
N ILE A 103 11.63 -13.62 -23.32
CA ILE A 103 10.44 -12.76 -23.48
C ILE A 103 10.42 -11.68 -22.41
N SER A 104 10.45 -12.02 -21.13
CA SER A 104 10.18 -11.08 -20.03
C SER A 104 11.08 -9.84 -19.99
N ASP A 105 12.34 -9.96 -20.42
CA ASP A 105 13.34 -8.89 -20.38
C ASP A 105 13.85 -8.45 -21.76
N LEU A 106 13.07 -8.71 -22.84
CA LEU A 106 13.50 -8.41 -24.19
C LEU A 106 13.59 -6.87 -24.44
N PRO A 107 14.77 -6.32 -24.82
CA PRO A 107 14.94 -4.89 -25.03
C PRO A 107 13.92 -4.31 -26.02
N GLY A 108 13.24 -3.23 -25.62
CA GLY A 108 12.25 -2.52 -26.42
C GLY A 108 10.85 -3.14 -26.48
N LEU A 109 10.68 -4.42 -26.12
CA LEU A 109 9.35 -5.03 -25.94
C LEU A 109 8.92 -5.05 -24.47
N SER A 110 9.86 -5.18 -23.54
CA SER A 110 9.58 -5.22 -22.11
C SER A 110 9.09 -3.88 -21.54
N ASP A 111 9.22 -2.77 -22.27
CA ASP A 111 8.68 -1.47 -21.85
C ASP A 111 7.20 -1.27 -22.25
N ILE A 112 6.58 -2.26 -22.92
CA ILE A 112 5.18 -2.19 -23.35
C ILE A 112 4.24 -2.44 -22.16
N PRO A 113 3.13 -1.69 -22.02
CA PRO A 113 2.12 -1.95 -21.00
C PRO A 113 1.63 -3.41 -21.03
N TYR A 114 1.50 -4.02 -19.86
CA TYR A 114 1.03 -5.41 -19.65
C TYR A 114 2.00 -6.52 -20.11
N TRP A 115 3.27 -6.20 -20.35
CA TRP A 115 4.28 -7.23 -20.60
C TRP A 115 4.46 -8.15 -19.38
N PRO A 116 4.62 -9.48 -19.57
CA PRO A 116 4.86 -10.41 -18.47
C PRO A 116 6.28 -10.24 -17.93
N HIS A 117 6.41 -9.53 -16.81
CA HIS A 117 7.68 -9.29 -16.14
C HIS A 117 8.03 -10.42 -15.18
N SER A 118 9.32 -10.72 -15.07
CA SER A 118 9.85 -11.54 -13.98
C SER A 118 9.65 -10.84 -12.63
N LEU A 119 9.69 -11.60 -11.53
CA LEU A 119 9.69 -11.02 -10.17
C LEU A 119 10.75 -9.92 -10.04
N LYS A 120 12.00 -10.25 -10.40
CA LYS A 120 13.18 -9.36 -10.34
C LYS A 120 13.00 -8.09 -11.17
N ARG A 121 12.41 -8.19 -12.37
CA ARG A 121 12.11 -7.01 -13.20
C ARG A 121 10.97 -6.18 -12.62
N SER A 122 9.94 -6.84 -12.08
CA SER A 122 8.78 -6.21 -11.46
C SER A 122 9.18 -5.33 -10.27
N GLU A 123 9.98 -5.86 -9.33
CA GLU A 123 10.48 -5.11 -8.17
C GLU A 123 11.36 -3.91 -8.59
N GLN A 124 12.20 -4.07 -9.62
CA GLN A 124 13.08 -3.00 -10.11
C GLN A 124 12.29 -1.86 -10.76
N ILE A 125 11.27 -2.17 -11.57
CA ILE A 125 10.39 -1.16 -12.16
C ILE A 125 9.64 -0.43 -11.04
N GLY A 126 9.08 -1.17 -10.08
CA GLY A 126 8.40 -0.58 -8.93
C GLY A 126 9.32 0.32 -8.11
N ALA A 127 10.57 -0.07 -7.89
CA ALA A 127 11.55 0.72 -7.17
C ALA A 127 11.87 2.04 -7.90
N GLY A 128 11.98 2.00 -9.22
CA GLY A 128 12.15 3.22 -10.03
C GLY A 128 10.99 4.20 -9.87
N TYR A 129 9.74 3.71 -9.86
CA TYR A 129 8.56 4.56 -9.66
C TYR A 129 8.45 5.09 -8.23
N LEU A 130 8.65 4.24 -7.22
CA LEU A 130 8.64 4.67 -5.81
C LEU A 130 9.73 5.72 -5.54
N GLN A 131 10.93 5.55 -6.09
CA GLN A 131 12.01 6.53 -5.92
C GLN A 131 11.66 7.89 -6.55
N GLN A 132 11.01 7.90 -7.71
CA GLN A 132 10.52 9.15 -8.32
C GLN A 132 9.46 9.82 -7.44
N ASP A 133 8.56 9.03 -6.86
CA ASP A 133 7.47 9.52 -6.03
C ASP A 133 7.98 10.15 -4.72
N ILE A 134 8.93 9.48 -4.05
CA ILE A 134 9.65 10.04 -2.90
C ILE A 134 10.38 11.34 -3.28
N ALA A 135 11.07 11.36 -4.44
CA ALA A 135 11.80 12.54 -4.89
C ALA A 135 10.90 13.74 -5.23
N ASN A 136 9.64 13.50 -5.60
CA ASN A 136 8.63 14.53 -5.88
C ASN A 136 7.97 15.08 -4.61
N THR A 137 8.16 14.43 -3.46
CA THR A 137 7.65 14.91 -2.18
C THR A 137 8.62 15.94 -1.60
N PRO A 138 8.12 17.07 -1.04
CA PRO A 138 8.98 18.05 -0.37
C PRO A 138 9.86 17.43 0.72
N ALA A 139 11.12 17.83 0.79
CA ALA A 139 12.10 17.20 1.69
C ALA A 139 11.79 17.36 3.19
N ASP A 140 10.99 18.37 3.55
CA ASP A 140 10.60 18.66 4.93
C ASP A 140 9.33 17.90 5.36
N ASP A 141 8.64 17.25 4.42
CA ASP A 141 7.41 16.51 4.71
C ASP A 141 7.74 15.15 5.33
N LYS A 142 6.89 14.69 6.25
CA LYS A 142 6.94 13.31 6.75
C LYS A 142 6.38 12.37 5.69
N ILE A 143 7.16 11.33 5.37
CA ILE A 143 6.79 10.30 4.40
C ILE A 143 6.78 8.93 5.10
N THR A 144 5.65 8.26 5.05
CA THR A 144 5.51 6.85 5.45
C THR A 144 5.42 6.00 4.18
N ILE A 145 6.34 5.06 4.00
CA ILE A 145 6.36 4.13 2.88
C ILE A 145 5.90 2.77 3.40
N ILE A 146 4.77 2.29 2.89
CA ILE A 146 4.19 1.01 3.31
C ILE A 146 4.30 0.01 2.16
N GLY A 147 5.06 -1.05 2.36
CA GLY A 147 5.17 -2.18 1.43
C GLY A 147 4.51 -3.44 2.01
N MET A 148 3.87 -4.22 1.15
CA MET A 148 3.39 -5.57 1.50
C MET A 148 3.93 -6.60 0.50
N SER A 149 4.45 -7.75 0.95
CA SER A 149 4.97 -8.82 0.07
C SER A 149 5.94 -8.27 -0.97
N GLN A 150 5.76 -8.46 -2.27
CA GLN A 150 6.60 -7.83 -3.30
C GLN A 150 6.69 -6.29 -3.20
N GLY A 151 5.72 -5.61 -2.59
CA GLY A 151 5.83 -4.18 -2.30
C GLY A 151 6.90 -3.84 -1.26
N THR A 152 7.22 -4.76 -0.34
CA THR A 152 8.40 -4.61 0.55
C THR A 152 9.68 -4.78 -0.25
N GLU A 153 9.73 -5.69 -1.22
CA GLU A 153 10.88 -5.87 -2.11
C GLU A 153 11.21 -4.55 -2.85
N VAL A 154 10.19 -3.93 -3.44
CA VAL A 154 10.28 -2.60 -4.07
C VAL A 154 10.81 -1.55 -3.08
N ALA A 155 10.25 -1.50 -1.88
CA ALA A 155 10.59 -0.48 -0.89
C ALA A 155 11.97 -0.70 -0.25
N GLU A 156 12.41 -1.94 -0.08
CA GLU A 156 13.75 -2.33 0.36
C GLU A 156 14.82 -1.90 -0.66
N ILE A 157 14.58 -2.09 -1.97
CA ILE A 157 15.48 -1.59 -3.02
C ILE A 157 15.65 -0.07 -2.91
N VAL A 158 14.53 0.66 -2.78
CA VAL A 158 14.58 2.12 -2.65
C VAL A 158 15.25 2.54 -1.36
N ARG A 159 14.92 1.92 -0.22
CA ARG A 159 15.53 2.19 1.09
C ARG A 159 17.05 2.02 1.04
N ALA A 160 17.52 0.95 0.42
CA ALA A 160 18.95 0.69 0.23
C ALA A 160 19.62 1.73 -0.68
N GLU A 161 18.93 2.21 -1.71
CA GLU A 161 19.45 3.22 -2.62
C GLU A 161 19.52 4.61 -1.99
N ILE A 162 18.43 5.07 -1.36
CA ILE A 162 18.40 6.40 -0.73
C ILE A 162 19.30 6.49 0.51
N ALA A 163 19.62 5.36 1.15
CA ALA A 163 20.60 5.30 2.25
C ALA A 163 22.02 5.68 1.81
N LYS A 164 22.33 5.61 0.51
CA LYS A 164 23.64 6.00 -0.06
C LYS A 164 23.73 7.49 -0.36
N ASP A 165 22.60 8.20 -0.38
CA ASP A 165 22.54 9.63 -0.72
C ASP A 165 22.46 10.49 0.55
N PRO A 166 23.48 11.33 0.82
CA PRO A 166 23.53 12.19 2.00
C PRO A 166 22.33 13.13 2.17
N LYS A 167 21.62 13.48 1.10
CA LYS A 167 20.43 14.34 1.17
C LYS A 167 19.30 13.68 1.96
N TYR A 168 19.06 12.39 1.72
CA TYR A 168 18.02 11.64 2.43
C TYR A 168 18.49 11.29 3.85
N VAL A 169 19.76 10.91 4.01
CA VAL A 169 20.34 10.58 5.32
C VAL A 169 20.32 11.77 6.27
N ALA A 170 20.60 12.98 5.77
CA ALA A 170 20.55 14.21 6.58
C ALA A 170 19.14 14.51 7.13
N ASN A 171 18.09 13.96 6.51
CA ASN A 171 16.69 14.12 6.90
C ASN A 171 16.06 12.75 7.22
N ALA A 172 16.82 11.79 7.71
CA ALA A 172 16.36 10.40 7.88
C ALA A 172 15.09 10.29 8.74
N ASP A 173 14.92 11.18 9.72
CA ASP A 173 13.72 11.23 10.58
C ASP A 173 12.43 11.55 9.80
N ASN A 174 12.51 12.05 8.56
CA ASN A 174 11.36 12.32 7.71
C ASN A 174 10.85 11.09 6.97
N TYR A 175 11.58 9.98 6.98
CA TYR A 175 11.23 8.76 6.25
C TYR A 175 10.99 7.60 7.23
N GLU A 176 9.79 7.03 7.16
CA GLU A 176 9.44 5.80 7.88
C GLU A 176 9.07 4.71 6.88
N PHE A 177 9.64 3.52 7.04
CA PHE A 177 9.35 2.34 6.25
C PHE A 177 8.55 1.35 7.10
N VAL A 178 7.44 0.86 6.56
CA VAL A 178 6.61 -0.19 7.17
C VAL A 178 6.52 -1.34 6.18
N PHE A 179 7.10 -2.47 6.56
CA PHE A 179 7.15 -3.67 5.74
C PHE A 179 6.26 -4.74 6.35
N ILE A 180 5.35 -5.29 5.55
CA ILE A 180 4.40 -6.31 5.97
C ILE A 180 4.68 -7.56 5.15
N GLY A 181 4.93 -8.68 5.83
CA GLY A 181 5.21 -9.96 5.18
C GLY A 181 6.40 -9.91 4.22
N ASP A 182 7.54 -9.38 4.67
CA ASP A 182 8.67 -9.08 3.79
C ASP A 182 9.49 -10.32 3.35
N PRO A 183 9.56 -10.66 2.05
CA PRO A 183 10.41 -11.74 1.55
C PRO A 183 11.91 -11.50 1.74
N TYR A 184 12.34 -10.23 1.88
CA TYR A 184 13.71 -9.83 2.20
C TYR A 184 13.97 -9.70 3.69
N GLN A 185 13.04 -10.07 4.57
CA GLN A 185 13.28 -9.92 6.00
C GLN A 185 14.58 -10.66 6.42
N PRO A 186 15.54 -9.97 7.07
CA PRO A 186 16.88 -10.50 7.32
C PRO A 186 16.91 -11.89 7.97
N ASN A 187 16.10 -12.07 9.02
CA ASN A 187 15.85 -13.37 9.62
C ASN A 187 14.40 -13.80 9.35
N GLY A 188 14.23 -14.78 8.46
CA GLY A 188 12.94 -15.38 8.14
C GLY A 188 12.54 -15.23 6.67
N GLY A 189 12.90 -14.12 6.03
CA GLY A 189 12.54 -13.84 4.64
C GLY A 189 13.06 -14.92 3.70
N ILE A 190 12.20 -15.48 2.84
CA ILE A 190 12.57 -16.60 1.97
C ILE A 190 13.71 -16.21 1.01
N LEU A 191 13.75 -14.97 0.53
CA LEU A 191 14.79 -14.49 -0.37
C LEU A 191 16.13 -14.31 0.38
N ALA A 192 16.07 -13.93 1.65
CA ALA A 192 17.24 -13.88 2.53
C ALA A 192 17.74 -15.29 2.92
N ARG A 193 16.85 -16.26 3.13
CA ARG A 193 17.21 -17.65 3.50
C ARG A 193 18.08 -18.35 2.47
N PHE A 194 17.83 -18.09 1.18
CA PHE A 194 18.54 -18.76 0.09
C PHE A 194 19.59 -17.87 -0.57
N THR A 195 20.11 -16.86 0.14
CA THR A 195 21.16 -15.95 -0.36
C THR A 195 22.37 -16.70 -0.93
N SER A 196 22.78 -17.83 -0.34
CA SER A 196 23.94 -18.62 -0.82
C SER A 196 23.74 -19.23 -2.22
N TRP A 197 22.52 -19.18 -2.76
CA TRP A 197 22.20 -19.63 -4.12
C TRP A 197 22.08 -18.48 -5.12
N SER A 198 22.33 -17.22 -4.72
CA SER A 198 22.29 -16.05 -5.61
C SER A 198 23.28 -16.13 -6.77
N ASP A 199 24.41 -16.80 -6.57
CA ASP A 199 25.47 -16.94 -7.59
C ASP A 199 25.33 -18.22 -8.43
N VAL A 200 24.31 -19.05 -8.14
CA VAL A 200 24.04 -20.26 -8.92
C VAL A 200 23.42 -19.85 -10.26
N PRO A 201 24.06 -20.15 -11.41
CA PRO A 201 23.51 -19.80 -12.72
C PRO A 201 22.09 -20.32 -12.89
N VAL A 202 21.24 -19.58 -13.60
CA VAL A 202 19.79 -19.83 -13.74
C VAL A 202 18.98 -19.52 -12.47
N LEU A 203 19.37 -20.03 -11.29
CA LEU A 203 18.59 -19.76 -10.06
C LEU A 203 18.68 -18.31 -9.59
N GLY A 204 19.88 -17.73 -9.59
CA GLY A 204 20.08 -16.31 -9.24
C GLY A 204 19.61 -15.31 -10.30
N ASP A 205 19.44 -15.79 -11.54
CA ASP A 205 18.82 -15.01 -12.61
C ASP A 205 17.29 -14.94 -12.40
N LEU A 206 16.68 -16.10 -12.11
CA LEU A 206 15.23 -16.26 -11.93
C LEU A 206 14.66 -15.60 -10.67
N PHE A 207 15.37 -15.69 -9.55
CA PHE A 207 14.91 -15.19 -8.26
C PHE A 207 15.88 -14.15 -7.72
N PRO A 208 15.38 -13.05 -7.13
CA PRO A 208 16.23 -12.06 -6.52
C PRO A 208 16.64 -12.53 -5.12
N LEU A 209 17.43 -13.62 -5.05
CA LEU A 209 17.93 -14.16 -3.78
C LEU A 209 18.95 -13.20 -3.16
N GLY A 210 18.87 -13.01 -1.84
CA GLY A 210 19.68 -12.04 -1.12
C GLY A 210 18.84 -10.92 -0.51
N ARG A 211 19.48 -9.79 -0.24
CA ARG A 211 18.83 -8.54 0.17
C ARG A 211 19.48 -7.38 -0.61
N PRO A 212 18.71 -6.33 -0.95
CA PRO A 212 19.24 -5.21 -1.74
C PRO A 212 20.18 -4.29 -0.94
N GLY A 213 20.13 -4.33 0.39
CA GLY A 213 20.97 -3.55 1.29
C GLY A 213 21.10 -4.21 2.67
N PRO A 214 21.87 -3.61 3.58
CA PRO A 214 22.09 -4.17 4.91
C PRO A 214 20.82 -4.07 5.80
N SER A 215 20.78 -4.83 6.91
CA SER A 215 19.66 -4.79 7.88
C SER A 215 19.62 -3.49 8.66
N ASP A 216 20.78 -2.89 8.92
CA ASP A 216 20.87 -1.56 9.52
C ASP A 216 20.56 -0.47 8.49
N SER A 217 19.69 0.45 8.87
CA SER A 217 19.29 1.57 8.04
C SER A 217 19.29 2.86 8.86
N PRO A 218 19.65 4.00 8.25
CA PRO A 218 19.45 5.29 8.91
C PRO A 218 17.96 5.62 9.09
N PHE A 219 17.06 5.05 8.28
CA PHE A 219 15.63 5.34 8.32
C PHE A 219 14.89 4.49 9.35
N LYS A 220 13.85 5.06 9.97
CA LYS A 220 12.95 4.30 10.85
C LYS A 220 12.27 3.22 10.03
N THR A 221 12.40 1.97 10.45
CA THR A 221 11.84 0.81 9.73
C THR A 221 11.08 -0.10 10.68
N THR A 222 9.92 -0.59 10.28
CA THR A 222 9.14 -1.58 11.04
C THR A 222 8.79 -2.76 10.15
N TYR A 223 9.20 -3.96 10.54
CA TYR A 223 8.81 -5.22 9.91
C TYR A 223 7.68 -5.85 10.71
N TYR A 224 6.58 -6.18 10.06
CA TYR A 224 5.49 -6.99 10.60
C TYR A 224 5.48 -8.34 9.90
N GLN A 225 5.54 -9.40 10.70
CA GLN A 225 5.39 -10.77 10.20
C GLN A 225 4.37 -11.55 11.02
N ASN A 226 3.51 -12.30 10.32
CA ASN A 226 2.77 -13.38 10.94
C ASN A 226 3.73 -14.56 11.17
N GLN A 227 3.70 -15.13 12.37
CA GLN A 227 4.46 -16.35 12.65
C GLN A 227 4.05 -17.44 11.66
N TYR A 228 5.05 -18.11 11.07
CA TYR A 228 4.93 -19.12 10.04
C TYR A 228 4.48 -18.62 8.65
N ASP A 229 4.41 -17.31 8.41
CA ASP A 229 4.31 -16.78 7.04
C ASP A 229 5.48 -17.34 6.21
N GLY A 230 5.22 -18.20 5.22
CA GLY A 230 6.31 -18.86 4.49
C GLY A 230 7.14 -17.93 3.60
N PHE A 231 6.72 -16.70 3.36
CA PHE A 231 7.54 -15.71 2.68
C PHE A 231 8.39 -14.88 3.64
N ALA A 232 7.87 -14.54 4.82
CA ALA A 232 8.54 -13.65 5.78
C ALA A 232 9.20 -14.36 6.99
N ASP A 233 8.75 -15.57 7.31
CA ASP A 233 9.15 -16.42 8.43
C ASP A 233 9.30 -17.88 7.98
N PHE A 234 10.25 -18.10 7.05
CA PHE A 234 10.65 -19.40 6.54
C PHE A 234 11.66 -20.09 7.48
N PRO A 235 11.59 -21.42 7.67
CA PRO A 235 12.50 -22.18 8.54
C PRO A 235 13.98 -21.93 8.25
N ALA A 236 14.79 -21.82 9.30
CA ALA A 236 16.24 -21.66 9.22
C ALA A 236 16.96 -22.99 8.91
N TYR A 237 16.36 -24.11 9.33
CA TYR A 237 16.92 -25.45 9.16
C TYR A 237 15.97 -26.38 8.43
N PHE A 238 16.52 -27.37 7.74
CA PHE A 238 15.71 -28.38 7.08
C PHE A 238 14.93 -29.19 8.11
N ASN A 239 13.61 -29.01 8.09
CA ASN A 239 12.66 -29.76 8.88
C ASN A 239 11.38 -29.91 8.05
N ALA A 240 11.05 -31.14 7.65
CA ALA A 240 9.94 -31.39 6.73
C ALA A 240 8.60 -30.89 7.27
N LEU A 241 8.37 -30.99 8.58
CA LEU A 241 7.14 -30.51 9.20
C LEU A 241 7.10 -28.98 9.25
N ALA A 242 8.22 -28.33 9.57
CA ALA A 242 8.32 -26.87 9.55
C ALA A 242 8.14 -26.30 8.14
N ILE A 243 8.73 -26.94 7.13
CA ILE A 243 8.57 -26.55 5.71
C ILE A 243 7.10 -26.72 5.29
N ALA A 244 6.47 -27.86 5.59
CA ALA A 244 5.06 -28.06 5.29
C ALA A 244 4.16 -27.02 5.98
N ASN A 245 4.49 -26.66 7.23
CA ASN A 245 3.79 -25.63 7.98
C ASN A 245 3.98 -24.23 7.38
N ALA A 246 5.19 -23.87 6.94
CA ALA A 246 5.48 -22.61 6.26
C ALA A 246 4.76 -22.51 4.90
N LEU A 247 4.70 -23.60 4.12
CA LEU A 247 3.95 -23.65 2.86
C LEU A 247 2.45 -23.47 3.10
N ALA A 248 1.89 -24.07 4.14
CA ALA A 248 0.51 -23.78 4.56
C ALA A 248 0.38 -22.31 5.02
N GLY A 249 1.42 -21.76 5.65
CA GLY A 249 1.49 -20.37 6.07
C GLY A 249 1.50 -19.36 4.93
N ILE A 250 2.03 -19.70 3.75
CA ILE A 250 1.85 -18.85 2.56
C ILE A 250 0.34 -18.63 2.29
N VAL A 251 -0.47 -19.68 2.40
CA VAL A 251 -1.91 -19.57 2.15
C VAL A 251 -2.60 -18.84 3.29
N PHE A 252 -2.40 -19.30 4.52
CA PHE A 252 -3.23 -18.90 5.66
C PHE A 252 -2.68 -17.72 6.47
N GLN A 253 -1.39 -17.39 6.35
CA GLN A 253 -0.72 -16.33 7.10
C GLN A 253 -0.20 -15.19 6.24
N HIS A 254 0.08 -15.43 4.95
CA HIS A 254 0.51 -14.38 4.02
C HIS A 254 -0.65 -13.87 3.14
N VAL A 255 -1.35 -14.78 2.45
CA VAL A 255 -2.37 -14.40 1.44
C VAL A 255 -3.72 -14.07 2.05
N PHE A 256 -4.39 -15.02 2.72
CA PHE A 256 -5.71 -14.76 3.30
C PHE A 256 -6.03 -15.67 4.51
N PRO A 257 -6.45 -15.12 5.67
CA PRO A 257 -6.74 -13.71 5.92
C PRO A 257 -5.50 -12.80 5.96
N GLY A 258 -4.29 -13.39 5.99
CA GLY A 258 -3.05 -12.64 5.92
C GLY A 258 -2.94 -11.65 7.07
N TYR A 259 -2.59 -10.41 6.74
CA TYR A 259 -2.43 -9.31 7.71
C TYR A 259 -3.70 -8.44 7.86
N VAL A 260 -4.78 -8.76 7.14
CA VAL A 260 -6.01 -7.94 7.13
C VAL A 260 -6.70 -7.92 8.48
N LEU A 261 -6.73 -9.06 9.17
CA LEU A 261 -7.43 -9.23 10.45
C LEU A 261 -6.48 -9.24 11.65
N GLU A 262 -5.28 -8.71 11.46
CA GLU A 262 -4.25 -8.68 12.49
C GLU A 262 -4.27 -7.37 13.27
N ARG A 263 -3.67 -7.39 14.46
CA ARG A 263 -3.45 -6.17 15.25
C ARG A 263 -1.94 -5.98 15.45
N PRO A 264 -1.36 -4.88 14.95
CA PRO A 264 0.08 -4.64 15.05
C PRO A 264 0.54 -4.49 16.50
N ASP A 265 -0.37 -4.10 17.40
CA ASP A 265 -0.19 -3.93 18.84
C ASP A 265 -0.80 -5.08 19.66
N ALA A 266 -1.00 -6.26 19.05
CA ALA A 266 -1.56 -7.41 19.74
C ALA A 266 -0.78 -7.70 21.05
N PRO A 267 -1.46 -7.97 22.20
CA PRO A 267 -0.78 -8.14 23.48
C PRO A 267 0.25 -9.27 23.54
N ASN A 268 0.14 -10.24 22.63
CA ASN A 268 1.06 -11.37 22.49
C ASN A 268 2.09 -11.15 21.37
N ALA A 269 2.08 -10.02 20.68
CA ALA A 269 3.11 -9.69 19.69
C ALA A 269 4.50 -9.70 20.35
N VAL A 270 5.47 -10.25 19.64
CA VAL A 270 6.88 -10.25 20.06
C VAL A 270 7.59 -9.17 19.29
N THR A 271 8.08 -8.16 20.00
CA THR A 271 8.76 -7.00 19.40
C THR A 271 10.22 -6.95 19.81
N THR A 272 11.10 -6.79 18.82
CA THR A 272 12.54 -6.62 19.00
C THR A 272 13.01 -5.36 18.28
N GLN A 273 13.76 -4.50 18.96
CA GLN A 273 14.35 -3.30 18.37
C GLN A 273 15.85 -3.52 18.12
N VAL A 274 16.31 -3.26 16.90
CA VAL A 274 17.73 -3.25 16.52
C VAL A 274 18.03 -1.95 15.79
N GLY A 275 18.76 -1.04 16.43
CA GLY A 275 18.99 0.31 15.90
C GLY A 275 17.68 1.05 15.62
N ASN A 276 17.51 1.53 14.38
CA ASN A 276 16.30 2.22 13.92
C ASN A 276 15.21 1.26 13.39
N THR A 277 15.44 -0.05 13.48
CA THR A 277 14.56 -1.08 12.95
C THR A 277 13.81 -1.80 14.07
N THR A 278 12.49 -1.90 13.91
CA THR A 278 11.58 -2.65 14.78
C THR A 278 11.14 -3.92 14.06
N TYR A 279 11.27 -5.08 14.69
CA TYR A 279 10.73 -6.35 14.19
C TYR A 279 9.56 -6.77 15.06
N VAL A 280 8.39 -6.97 14.47
CA VAL A 280 7.16 -7.38 15.14
C VAL A 280 6.71 -8.73 14.59
N THR A 281 6.75 -9.75 15.45
CA THR A 281 6.19 -11.08 15.13
C THR A 281 4.83 -11.23 15.80
N LEU A 282 3.81 -11.50 14.99
CA LEU A 282 2.45 -11.79 15.43
C LEU A 282 2.28 -13.30 15.57
N PRO A 283 2.15 -13.86 16.79
CA PRO A 283 2.05 -15.30 16.96
C PRO A 283 0.78 -15.88 16.38
N GLN A 284 0.90 -17.01 15.70
CA GLN A 284 -0.19 -17.68 15.02
C GLN A 284 -0.32 -19.13 15.49
N TYR A 285 -1.49 -19.73 15.29
CA TYR A 285 -1.60 -21.20 15.31
C TYR A 285 -0.84 -21.80 14.13
N LEU A 286 -0.45 -23.07 14.23
CA LEU A 286 0.18 -23.80 13.12
C LEU A 286 -0.72 -23.77 11.88
N PRO A 287 -0.28 -23.16 10.76
CA PRO A 287 -1.05 -23.12 9.53
C PRO A 287 -1.32 -24.50 8.94
N LEU A 288 -0.45 -25.48 9.20
CA LEU A 288 -0.68 -26.87 8.76
C LEU A 288 -1.98 -27.46 9.32
N LEU A 289 -2.44 -26.97 10.47
CA LEU A 289 -3.69 -27.40 11.09
C LEU A 289 -4.92 -26.64 10.59
N ALA A 290 -4.75 -25.55 9.83
CA ALA A 290 -5.87 -24.75 9.33
C ALA A 290 -6.90 -25.56 8.51
N PRO A 291 -6.51 -26.49 7.60
CA PRO A 291 -7.46 -27.32 6.86
C PRO A 291 -8.35 -28.21 7.76
N LEU A 292 -7.92 -28.52 8.98
CA LEU A 292 -8.72 -29.25 9.98
C LEU A 292 -9.48 -28.28 10.90
N ARG A 293 -8.83 -27.19 11.31
CA ARG A 293 -9.38 -26.20 12.24
C ARG A 293 -10.56 -25.44 11.65
N ILE A 294 -10.48 -25.03 10.38
CA ILE A 294 -11.55 -24.28 9.69
C ILE A 294 -12.87 -25.07 9.71
N PRO A 295 -12.98 -26.30 9.18
CA PRO A 295 -14.24 -27.04 9.23
C PRO A 295 -14.66 -27.41 10.66
N ALA A 296 -13.72 -27.68 11.57
CA ALA A 296 -14.04 -27.96 12.97
C ALA A 296 -14.68 -26.75 13.67
N SER A 297 -14.23 -25.53 13.36
CA SER A 297 -14.79 -24.29 13.91
C SER A 297 -16.26 -24.07 13.53
N LEU A 298 -16.68 -24.55 12.36
CA LEU A 298 -18.07 -24.43 11.90
C LEU A 298 -19.05 -25.26 12.75
N ILE A 299 -18.56 -26.25 13.49
CA ILE A 299 -19.36 -27.12 14.36
C ILE A 299 -18.96 -27.01 15.84
N GLY A 300 -18.10 -26.05 16.21
CA GLY A 300 -17.64 -25.84 17.60
C GLY A 300 -16.70 -26.93 18.12
N ALA A 301 -15.97 -27.60 17.22
CA ALA A 301 -15.06 -28.71 17.51
C ALA A 301 -13.57 -28.34 17.40
N GLU A 302 -13.23 -27.08 17.16
CA GLU A 302 -11.87 -26.56 16.96
C GLU A 302 -10.92 -26.90 18.11
N ARG A 303 -11.43 -26.97 19.35
CA ARG A 303 -10.67 -27.35 20.55
C ARG A 303 -9.92 -28.68 20.42
N PHE A 304 -10.43 -29.62 19.63
CA PHE A 304 -9.77 -30.91 19.42
C PHE A 304 -8.56 -30.78 18.49
N VAL A 305 -8.63 -29.87 17.52
CA VAL A 305 -7.49 -29.52 16.65
C VAL A 305 -6.49 -28.66 17.42
N ASP A 306 -6.97 -27.72 18.24
CA ASP A 306 -6.11 -26.85 19.04
C ASP A 306 -5.29 -27.62 20.08
N ALA A 307 -5.80 -28.74 20.59
CA ALA A 307 -5.03 -29.63 21.46
C ALA A 307 -3.80 -30.25 20.76
N MET A 308 -3.81 -30.35 19.43
CA MET A 308 -2.67 -30.86 18.65
C MET A 308 -1.58 -29.79 18.44
N ASP A 309 -1.96 -28.51 18.48
CA ASP A 309 -1.08 -27.39 18.14
C ASP A 309 0.18 -27.35 19.04
N PRO A 310 0.09 -27.38 20.39
CA PRO A 310 1.28 -27.33 21.23
C PRO A 310 2.23 -28.51 21.01
N VAL A 311 1.69 -29.69 20.72
CA VAL A 311 2.49 -30.90 20.52
C VAL A 311 3.26 -30.83 19.21
N LEU A 312 2.58 -30.50 18.12
CA LEU A 312 3.22 -30.36 16.80
C LEU A 312 4.12 -29.13 16.73
N ARG A 313 3.80 -28.08 17.49
CA ARG A 313 4.56 -26.83 17.51
C ARG A 313 5.98 -27.08 17.95
N VAL A 314 6.21 -27.92 18.96
CA VAL A 314 7.58 -28.27 19.38
C VAL A 314 8.42 -28.76 18.19
N PHE A 315 7.87 -29.64 17.35
CA PHE A 315 8.58 -30.19 16.20
C PHE A 315 8.71 -29.20 15.04
N VAL A 316 7.73 -28.33 14.85
CA VAL A 316 7.80 -27.24 13.87
C VAL A 316 8.87 -26.22 14.27
N GLU A 317 8.88 -25.80 15.54
CA GLU A 317 9.82 -24.81 16.08
C GLU A 317 11.28 -25.26 16.02
N MET A 318 11.55 -26.58 16.01
CA MET A 318 12.91 -27.10 15.77
C MET A 318 13.50 -26.68 14.40
N GLY A 319 12.66 -26.28 13.44
CA GLY A 319 13.12 -25.75 12.15
C GLY A 319 13.47 -24.26 12.17
N TYR A 320 13.20 -23.55 13.27
CA TYR A 320 13.30 -22.10 13.36
C TYR A 320 14.39 -21.64 14.32
N ASP A 321 15.06 -20.56 13.97
CA ASP A 321 15.90 -19.78 14.88
C ASP A 321 15.56 -18.30 14.75
N ARG A 322 14.57 -17.88 15.54
CA ARG A 322 14.14 -16.47 15.62
C ARG A 322 14.93 -15.67 16.65
N THR A 323 15.94 -16.28 17.27
CA THR A 323 16.84 -15.61 18.24
C THR A 323 18.13 -15.11 17.60
N ALA A 324 18.43 -15.58 16.38
CA ALA A 324 19.53 -15.06 15.59
C ALA A 324 19.39 -13.56 15.33
N ASP A 325 20.53 -12.86 15.43
CA ASP A 325 20.65 -11.44 15.11
C ASP A 325 20.27 -11.19 13.64
N PRO A 326 19.34 -10.26 13.34
CA PRO A 326 18.89 -9.99 11.98
C PRO A 326 19.96 -9.35 11.06
#